data_AF-A0A819NFK3-F1
#
_entry.id   AF-A0A819NFK3-F1
#
_cell.length_a   1.000
_cell.length_b   1.000
_cell.length_c   1.000
_cell.angle_alpha   90.00
_cell.angle_beta   90.00
_cell.angle_gamma   90.00
#
_symmetry.space_group_name_H-M   'P 1'
#
loop_
_entity.id
_entity.type
_entity.pdbx_description
1 polymer ?
#
loop_
_entity_poly.entity_id
_entity_poly.type
_entity_poly.pdbx_seq_one_letter_code
_entity_poly.pdbx_strand_id
1 'polypeptide(L)'
;MQLVEANLIDLDTDINYYLLSTDPRIFHPLYPSHRITLRQLLSHSASIDTNGEMPFASIQPGDAALGKTSLADRCFTYLNPNASN
;
A
#
# COMPACT_ATOMS: atom_id res chain seq x y z
N MET A 1 -6.36 -13.44 -17.91
CA MET A 1 -7.46 -13.29 -18.89
C MET A 1 -7.63 -14.54 -19.75
N GLN A 2 -6.61 -15.04 -20.45
CA GLN A 2 -6.73 -16.28 -21.25
C GLN A 2 -7.29 -17.48 -20.47
N LEU A 3 -6.84 -17.70 -19.24
CA LEU A 3 -7.36 -18.79 -18.38
C LEU A 3 -8.81 -18.55 -17.90
N VAL A 4 -9.24 -17.28 -17.80
CA VAL A 4 -10.62 -16.92 -17.46
C VAL A 4 -11.53 -17.27 -18.64
N GLU A 5 -11.10 -16.93 -19.86
CA GLU A 5 -11.83 -17.24 -21.09
C GLU A 5 -11.95 -18.75 -21.33
N ALA A 6 -10.96 -19.52 -20.89
CA ALA A 6 -10.99 -20.98 -20.90
C ALA A 6 -11.81 -21.60 -19.75
N ASN A 7 -12.47 -20.80 -18.90
CA ASN A 7 -13.18 -21.23 -17.68
C ASN A 7 -12.32 -22.07 -16.71
N LEU A 8 -11.01 -21.87 -16.70
CA LEU A 8 -10.08 -22.57 -15.80
C LEU A 8 -9.89 -21.83 -14.47
N ILE A 9 -10.09 -20.51 -14.48
CA ILE A 9 -10.04 -19.66 -13.30
C ILE A 9 -11.19 -18.67 -13.32
N ASP A 10 -11.68 -18.33 -12.14
CA ASP A 10 -12.67 -17.29 -11.91
C ASP A 10 -12.02 -16.03 -11.31
N LEU A 11 -12.47 -14.86 -11.76
CA LEU A 11 -11.97 -13.55 -11.36
C LEU A 11 -12.42 -13.14 -9.96
N ASP A 12 -13.57 -13.65 -9.51
CA ASP A 12 -14.22 -13.22 -8.25
C ASP A 12 -13.98 -14.22 -7.10
N THR A 13 -13.32 -15.34 -7.39
CA THR A 13 -12.87 -16.31 -6.39
C THR A 13 -11.66 -15.80 -5.60
N ASP A 14 -11.58 -16.17 -4.32
CA ASP A 14 -10.45 -15.85 -3.45
C ASP A 14 -9.15 -16.46 -3.99
N ILE A 15 -8.09 -15.65 -4.07
CA ILE A 15 -6.80 -16.08 -4.60
C ILE A 15 -6.22 -17.29 -3.85
N ASN A 16 -6.52 -17.41 -2.55
CA ASN A 16 -6.06 -18.52 -1.72
C ASN A 16 -6.60 -19.87 -2.17
N TYR A 17 -7.67 -19.91 -2.97
CA TYR A 17 -8.18 -21.15 -3.58
C TYR A 17 -7.19 -21.76 -4.59
N TYR A 18 -6.41 -20.92 -5.27
CA TYR A 18 -5.48 -21.34 -6.31
C TYR A 18 -4.05 -21.59 -5.81
N LEU A 19 -3.76 -21.23 -4.56
CA LEU A 19 -2.46 -21.46 -3.93
C LEU A 19 -2.35 -22.91 -3.45
N LEU A 20 -1.13 -23.46 -3.50
CA LEU A 20 -0.88 -24.80 -2.96
C LEU A 20 -0.98 -24.77 -1.44
N SER A 21 -1.26 -25.91 -0.82
CA SER A 21 -1.32 -26.02 0.64
C SER A 21 0.00 -25.70 1.35
N THR A 22 1.11 -25.75 0.61
CA THR A 22 2.45 -25.40 1.08
C THR A 22 2.74 -23.91 1.02
N ASP A 23 1.97 -23.15 0.25
CA ASP A 23 2.20 -21.73 0.04
C ASP A 23 1.67 -20.92 1.24
N PRO A 24 2.36 -19.83 1.61
CA PRO A 24 1.84 -18.91 2.60
C PRO A 24 0.54 -18.30 2.07
N ARG A 25 -0.52 -18.38 2.87
CA ARG A 25 -1.79 -17.74 2.55
C ARG A 25 -1.65 -16.22 2.59
N ILE A 26 -2.34 -15.57 1.67
CA ILE A 26 -2.31 -14.12 1.49
C ILE A 26 -3.55 -13.53 2.15
N PHE A 27 -3.34 -12.62 3.11
CA PHE A 27 -4.41 -11.92 3.82
C PHE A 27 -4.08 -10.44 3.92
N HIS A 28 -5.12 -9.61 3.96
CA HIS A 28 -4.96 -8.21 4.29
C HIS A 28 -4.70 -8.04 5.80
N PRO A 29 -3.64 -7.35 6.24
CA PRO A 29 -3.24 -7.29 7.65
C PRO A 29 -4.29 -6.65 8.55
N LEU A 30 -5.00 -5.62 8.06
CA LEU A 30 -6.06 -4.94 8.82
C LEU A 30 -7.45 -5.57 8.65
N TYR A 31 -7.66 -6.37 7.60
CA TYR A 31 -8.97 -6.91 7.23
C TYR A 31 -8.83 -8.37 6.78
N PRO A 32 -8.42 -9.28 7.69
CA PRO A 32 -8.08 -10.66 7.34
C PRO A 32 -9.27 -11.48 6.82
N SER A 33 -10.51 -11.02 7.10
CA SER A 33 -11.73 -11.63 6.58
C SER A 33 -12.09 -11.19 5.15
N HIS A 34 -11.44 -10.14 4.62
CA HIS A 34 -11.66 -9.73 3.24
C HIS A 34 -10.93 -10.66 2.29
N ARG A 35 -11.69 -11.19 1.32
CA ARG A 35 -11.17 -12.01 0.24
C ARG A 35 -10.44 -11.11 -0.75
N ILE A 36 -9.27 -11.57 -1.18
CA ILE A 36 -8.51 -10.93 -2.25
C ILE A 36 -8.80 -11.72 -3.53
N THR A 37 -9.36 -11.08 -4.54
CA THR A 37 -9.75 -11.74 -5.79
C THR A 37 -8.78 -11.43 -6.94
N LEU A 38 -8.77 -12.29 -7.95
CA LEU A 38 -7.98 -12.09 -9.17
C LEU A 38 -8.33 -10.77 -9.87
N ARG A 39 -9.62 -10.38 -9.85
CA ARG A 39 -10.06 -9.07 -10.35
C ARG A 39 -9.33 -7.93 -9.68
N GLN A 40 -9.26 -7.95 -8.34
CA GLN A 40 -8.62 -6.89 -7.55
C GLN A 40 -7.12 -6.82 -7.79
N LEU A 41 -6.46 -7.96 -8.03
CA LEU A 41 -5.05 -8.00 -8.40
C LEU A 41 -4.82 -7.34 -9.76
N LEU A 42 -5.60 -7.71 -10.77
CA LEU A 42 -5.47 -7.20 -12.13
C LEU A 42 -5.88 -5.72 -12.26
N SER A 43 -6.77 -5.23 -11.40
CA SER A 43 -7.16 -3.82 -11.34
C SER A 43 -6.33 -2.99 -10.36
N HIS A 44 -5.27 -3.56 -9.76
CA HIS A 44 -4.44 -2.90 -8.75
C HIS A 44 -5.24 -2.35 -7.54
N SER A 45 -6.38 -2.96 -7.20
CA SER A 45 -7.23 -2.55 -6.07
C SER A 45 -7.12 -3.47 -4.85
N ALA A 46 -6.24 -4.47 -4.89
CA ALA A 46 -5.95 -5.36 -3.77
C ALA A 46 -5.05 -4.72 -2.69
N SER A 47 -4.58 -3.48 -2.91
CA SER A 47 -3.68 -2.75 -2.01
C SER A 47 -2.41 -3.53 -1.63
N ILE A 48 -1.89 -4.34 -2.57
CA ILE A 48 -0.61 -5.04 -2.42
C ILE A 48 0.48 -4.10 -2.93
N ASP A 49 1.43 -3.79 -2.05
CA ASP A 49 2.59 -3.00 -2.39
C ASP A 49 3.81 -3.89 -2.65
N THR A 50 4.73 -3.40 -3.46
CA THR A 50 6.04 -4.05 -3.60
C THR A 50 6.88 -3.72 -2.37
N ASN A 51 7.70 -4.68 -1.89
CA ASN A 51 8.67 -4.44 -0.81
C ASN A 51 9.76 -3.40 -1.17
N GLY A 52 9.62 -2.69 -2.30
CA GLY A 52 10.49 -1.61 -2.72
C GLY A 52 10.20 -0.38 -1.88
N GLU A 53 10.97 -0.23 -0.81
CA GLU A 53 11.08 0.95 0.05
C GLU A 53 9.73 1.52 0.49
N MET A 54 9.29 1.27 1.72
CA MET A 54 8.29 2.14 2.34
C MET A 54 8.81 3.59 2.30
N PRO A 55 8.29 4.51 1.45
CA PRO A 55 8.62 5.93 1.59
C PRO A 55 7.78 6.54 2.70
N PHE A 56 6.76 5.80 3.14
CA PHE A 56 5.83 6.14 4.19
C PHE A 56 6.04 5.15 5.32
N ALA A 57 7.15 5.31 6.04
CA ALA A 57 7.06 5.14 7.49
C ALA A 57 5.84 5.97 7.91
N SER A 58 4.74 5.25 8.11
CA SER A 58 3.43 5.70 8.53
C SER A 58 3.55 6.92 9.43
N ILE A 59 3.09 8.08 8.97
CA ILE A 59 2.94 9.27 9.80
C ILE A 59 2.03 8.84 10.96
N GLN A 60 2.62 8.67 12.16
CA GLN A 60 1.85 8.28 13.34
C GLN A 60 1.20 9.53 13.95
N PRO A 61 0.05 9.41 14.62
CA PRO A 61 -0.49 10.50 15.42
C PRO A 61 0.54 10.94 16.47
N GLY A 62 1.12 12.13 16.32
CA GLY A 62 2.23 12.63 17.15
C GLY A 62 3.59 12.73 16.46
N ASP A 63 3.67 12.38 15.16
CA ASP A 63 4.91 12.52 14.41
C ASP A 63 5.41 13.96 14.36
N ALA A 64 6.72 14.16 14.53
CA ALA A 64 7.33 15.49 14.58
C ALA A 64 7.09 16.30 13.28
N ALA A 65 6.87 15.59 12.15
CA ALA A 65 6.48 16.17 10.87
C ALA A 65 5.15 16.94 10.92
N LEU A 66 4.23 16.56 11.82
CA LEU A 66 2.97 17.27 12.06
C LEU A 66 3.10 18.35 13.15
N GLY A 67 4.15 18.30 13.96
CA GLY A 67 4.20 19.01 15.23
C GLY A 67 5.02 20.28 15.29
N LYS A 68 6.12 20.45 14.52
CA LYS A 68 7.11 21.49 14.89
C LYS A 68 7.79 22.31 13.79
N THR A 69 7.48 22.14 12.52
CA THR A 69 7.82 23.16 11.51
C THR A 69 6.76 23.16 10.45
N SER A 70 6.03 24.26 10.28
CA SER A 70 5.15 24.36 9.11
C SER A 70 6.02 24.30 7.87
N LEU A 71 5.52 23.70 6.79
CA LEU A 71 6.20 23.69 5.50
C LEU A 71 6.62 25.12 5.09
N ALA A 72 5.78 26.10 5.45
CA ALA A 72 6.05 27.52 5.21
C ALA A 72 7.32 28.01 5.92
N ASP A 73 7.59 27.61 7.16
CA ASP A 73 8.79 28.01 7.91
C ASP A 73 10.07 27.45 7.25
N ARG A 74 10.01 26.20 6.78
CA ARG A 74 11.11 25.54 6.06
C ARG A 74 11.38 26.23 4.72
N CYS A 75 10.34 26.58 3.97
CA CYS A 75 10.47 27.33 2.73
C CYS A 75 11.08 28.72 2.97
N PHE A 76 10.67 29.41 4.03
CA PHE A 76 11.17 30.75 4.34
C PHE A 76 12.66 30.75 4.71
N THR A 77 13.11 29.80 5.53
CA THR A 77 14.53 29.64 5.87
C THR A 77 15.39 29.26 4.67
N TYR A 78 14.87 28.43 3.76
CA TYR A 78 15.59 28.06 2.54
C TYR A 78 15.75 29.25 1.58
N LEU A 79 14.71 30.07 1.43
CA LEU A 79 14.73 31.25 0.57
C LEU A 79 15.55 32.40 1.18
N ASN A 80 15.64 32.48 2.51
CA ASN A 80 16.38 33.52 3.23
C ASN A 80 17.35 32.92 4.27
N PRO A 81 18.44 32.26 3.84
CA PRO A 81 19.37 31.57 4.74
C PRO A 81 20.10 32.51 5.72
N ASN A 82 20.07 33.83 5.46
CA ASN A 82 20.72 34.86 6.27
C ASN A 82 19.74 35.64 7.17
N ALA A 83 18.46 35.28 7.24
CA ALA A 83 17.45 36.01 8.03
C ALA A 83 17.39 35.60 9.51
N SER A 84 18.33 34.78 9.98
CA SER A 84 18.43 34.35 11.37
C SER A 84 18.99 35.48 12.26
N ASN A 85 18.11 36.17 12.98
CA ASN A 85 18.44 36.91 14.21
C ASN A 85 17.85 36.17 15.41
#